data_AF-A0A0B6RSR5-F1
#
_entry.id   AF-A0A0B6RSR5-F1
#
_cell.length_a   1.000
_cell.length_b   1.000
_cell.length_c   1.000
_cell.angle_alpha   90.00
_cell.angle_beta   90.00
_cell.angle_gamma   90.00
#
_symmetry.space_group_name_H-M   'P 1'
#
loop_
_entity.id
_entity.type
_entity.pdbx_description
1 polymer ?
#
loop_
_entity_poly.entity_id
_entity_poly.type
_entity_poly.pdbx_seq_one_letter_code
_entity_poly.pdbx_strand_id
1 'polypeptide(L)'
;MKTEAILIQVLEDVIGVKNVTPETRFPDIGGNSLNLVEVLKQMKAKVGITPPPRQFFDRTRSSVAELAAATDALREASRNTADAAS
;
A
#
# COMPACT_ATOMS: atom_id res chain seq x y z
N MET A 1 2.11 3.97 13.55
CA MET A 1 1.64 4.80 12.42
C MET A 1 0.54 4.05 11.67
N LYS A 2 -0.43 4.75 11.08
CA LYS A 2 -1.46 4.12 10.22
C LYS A 2 -0.80 3.62 8.92
N THR A 3 -1.29 2.52 8.35
CA THR A 3 -0.77 1.93 7.10
C THR A 3 -0.74 2.95 5.96
N GLU A 4 -1.73 3.83 5.90
CA GLU A 4 -1.81 4.96 4.96
C GLU A 4 -0.59 5.88 5.04
N ALA A 5 -0.24 6.37 6.24
CA ALA A 5 0.90 7.27 6.43
C ALA A 5 2.23 6.61 6.04
N ILE A 6 2.38 5.30 6.28
CA ILE A 6 3.55 4.55 5.87
C ILE A 6 3.60 4.42 4.35
N LEU A 7 2.47 4.14 3.71
CA LEU A 7 2.38 4.04 2.26
C LEU A 7 2.68 5.38 1.58
N ILE A 8 2.18 6.50 2.10
CA ILE A 8 2.53 7.86 1.66
C ILE A 8 4.06 8.04 1.68
N GLN A 9 4.70 7.79 2.83
CA GLN A 9 6.14 7.95 2.96
C GLN A 9 6.91 7.06 1.97
N VAL A 10 6.51 5.80 1.84
CA VAL A 10 7.17 4.86 0.92
C VAL A 10 7.02 5.31 -0.54
N LEU A 11 5.86 5.85 -0.92
CA LEU A 11 5.65 6.37 -2.27
C LEU A 11 6.52 7.60 -2.54
N GLU A 12 6.59 8.54 -1.61
CA GLU A 12 7.46 9.71 -1.72
C GLU A 12 8.94 9.30 -1.86
N ASP A 13 9.39 8.35 -1.04
CA ASP A 13 10.78 7.87 -1.03
C ASP A 13 11.14 7.11 -2.32
N VAL A 14 10.24 6.24 -2.81
CA VAL A 14 10.53 5.36 -3.96
C VAL A 14 10.37 6.09 -5.30
N ILE A 15 9.40 6.98 -5.40
CA ILE A 15 9.10 7.69 -6.66
C ILE A 15 9.87 9.01 -6.73
N GLY A 16 10.32 9.55 -5.59
CA GLY A 16 11.04 10.82 -5.52
C GLY A 16 10.13 12.04 -5.67
N VAL A 17 8.87 11.92 -5.24
CA VAL A 17 7.86 12.99 -5.25
C VAL A 17 7.61 13.52 -3.84
N LYS A 18 6.89 14.64 -3.73
CA LYS A 18 6.48 15.24 -2.46
C LYS A 18 4.98 15.51 -2.46
N ASN A 19 4.40 15.63 -1.26
CA ASN A 19 3.00 15.96 -1.01
C ASN A 19 2.03 14.90 -1.54
N VAL A 20 2.37 13.63 -1.36
CA VAL A 20 1.42 12.54 -1.64
C VAL A 20 0.26 12.62 -0.66
N THR A 21 -0.96 12.60 -1.20
CA THR A 21 -2.22 12.70 -0.44
C THR A 21 -2.92 11.34 -0.37
N PRO A 22 -3.88 11.13 0.54
CA PRO A 22 -4.68 9.90 0.58
C PRO A 22 -5.39 9.59 -0.74
N GLU A 23 -5.75 10.60 -1.53
CA GLU A 23 -6.45 10.49 -2.81
C GLU A 23 -5.49 10.24 -3.99
N THR A 24 -4.18 10.40 -3.78
CA THR A 24 -3.18 10.22 -4.82
C THR A 24 -3.17 8.78 -5.32
N ARG A 25 -3.03 8.61 -6.64
CA ARG A 25 -2.93 7.30 -7.27
C ARG A 25 -1.52 7.08 -7.80
N PHE A 26 -1.04 5.86 -7.66
CA PHE A 26 0.33 5.48 -8.04
C PHE A 26 0.70 5.80 -9.49
N PRO A 27 -0.15 5.52 -10.51
CA PRO A 27 0.17 5.87 -11.90
C PRO A 27 0.22 7.39 -12.14
N ASP A 28 -0.60 8.16 -11.40
CA ASP A 28 -0.76 9.60 -11.62
C ASP A 28 0.48 10.40 -11.17
N ILE A 29 1.31 9.80 -10.32
CA ILE A 29 2.61 10.35 -9.87
C ILE A 29 3.82 9.72 -10.57
N GLY A 30 3.61 8.97 -11.67
CA GLY A 30 4.69 8.36 -12.46
C GLY A 30 5.13 6.99 -11.98
N GLY A 31 4.38 6.34 -11.09
CA GLY A 31 4.66 4.99 -10.62
C GLY A 31 4.60 3.95 -11.74
N ASN A 32 5.61 3.08 -11.80
CA ASN A 32 5.70 1.98 -12.76
C ASN A 32 5.98 0.63 -12.08
N SER A 33 6.17 -0.43 -12.86
CA SER A 33 6.40 -1.79 -12.35
C SER A 33 7.62 -1.91 -11.45
N LEU A 34 8.73 -1.21 -11.74
CA LEU A 34 9.93 -1.25 -10.92
C LEU A 34 9.72 -0.53 -9.59
N ASN A 35 9.08 0.65 -9.61
CA ASN A 35 8.71 1.34 -8.38
C ASN A 35 7.77 0.48 -7.54
N LEU A 36 6.81 -0.23 -8.16
CA LEU A 36 5.89 -1.08 -7.43
C LEU A 36 6.62 -2.18 -6.67
N VAL A 37 7.61 -2.84 -7.28
CA VAL A 37 8.41 -3.87 -6.61
C VAL A 37 9.09 -3.30 -5.36
N GLU A 38 9.69 -2.11 -5.43
CA GLU A 38 10.36 -1.49 -4.28
C GLU A 38 9.35 -1.02 -3.22
N VAL A 39 8.20 -0.46 -3.62
CA VAL A 39 7.11 -0.10 -2.69
C VAL A 39 6.66 -1.33 -1.90
N LEU A 40 6.39 -2.45 -2.57
CA LEU A 40 5.94 -3.68 -1.92
C LEU A 40 7.00 -4.21 -0.95
N LYS A 41 8.28 -4.19 -1.34
CA LYS A 41 9.40 -4.59 -0.48
C LYS A 41 9.48 -3.74 0.79
N GLN A 42 9.37 -2.41 0.66
CA GLN A 42 9.39 -1.52 1.82
C GLN A 42 8.14 -1.65 2.70
N MET A 43 6.96 -1.81 2.11
CA MET A 43 5.72 -2.07 2.85
C MET A 43 5.81 -3.38 3.65
N LYS A 44 6.36 -4.44 3.05
CA LYS A 44 6.60 -5.71 3.75
C LYS A 44 7.54 -5.51 4.94
N ALA A 45 8.61 -4.75 4.78
CA ALA A 45 9.58 -4.50 5.86
C ALA A 45 9.01 -3.64 7.00
N LYS A 46 8.19 -2.63 6.70
CA LYS A 46 7.66 -1.69 7.70
C LYS A 46 6.36 -2.14 8.36
N VAL A 47 5.49 -2.84 7.62
CA VAL A 47 4.12 -3.19 8.06
C VAL A 47 3.94 -4.71 8.21
N GLY A 48 4.87 -5.52 7.68
CA GLY A 48 4.77 -6.99 7.70
C GLY A 48 3.84 -7.56 6.63
N ILE A 49 3.10 -6.72 5.90
CA ILE A 49 2.17 -7.12 4.84
C ILE A 49 2.23 -6.21 3.61
N THR A 50 1.93 -6.85 2.49
CA THR A 50 1.67 -6.40 1.13
C THR A 50 0.38 -5.62 0.85
N PRO A 51 0.36 -4.37 0.34
CA PRO A 51 -0.81 -3.95 -0.44
C PRO A 51 -0.96 -4.85 -1.69
N PRO A 52 -2.19 -5.17 -2.13
CA PRO A 52 -2.40 -6.01 -3.31
C PRO A 52 -1.80 -5.38 -4.57
N PRO A 53 -0.83 -6.03 -5.26
CA PRO A 53 -0.14 -5.40 -6.40
C PRO A 53 -1.10 -5.02 -7.54
N ARG A 54 -2.14 -5.83 -7.77
CA ARG A 54 -3.15 -5.57 -8.81
C ARG A 54 -3.95 -4.29 -8.57
N GLN A 55 -4.12 -3.88 -7.31
CA GLN A 55 -4.96 -2.73 -6.97
C GLN A 55 -4.30 -1.39 -7.31
N PHE A 56 -2.97 -1.33 -7.40
CA PHE A 56 -2.24 -0.13 -7.86
C PHE A 56 -2.60 0.29 -9.29
N PHE A 57 -3.11 -0.64 -10.10
CA PHE A 57 -3.49 -0.41 -11.49
C PHE A 57 -5.02 -0.39 -11.69
N ASP A 58 -5.80 -0.47 -10.62
CA ASP A 58 -7.24 -0.28 -10.69
C ASP A 58 -7.54 1.17 -11.12
N ARG A 59 -8.41 1.36 -12.12
CA ARG A 59 -8.73 2.70 -12.63
C ARG A 59 -9.66 3.49 -11.71
N THR A 60 -10.35 2.80 -10.82
CA THR A 60 -11.42 3.34 -9.99
C THR A 60 -11.07 3.33 -8.51
N ARG A 61 -10.25 2.37 -8.05
CA ARG A 61 -9.97 2.14 -6.63
C ARG A 61 -8.48 1.91 -6.32
N SER A 62 -7.65 2.87 -6.65
CA SER A 62 -6.18 2.82 -6.50
C SER A 62 -5.58 4.01 -5.76
N SER A 63 -6.41 4.76 -5.03
CA SER A 63 -5.90 5.82 -4.14
C SER A 63 -5.09 5.22 -2.98
N VAL A 64 -4.19 6.00 -2.40
CA VAL A 64 -3.41 5.59 -1.22
C VAL A 64 -4.31 5.12 -0.07
N ALA A 65 -5.41 5.82 0.19
CA ALA A 65 -6.39 5.46 1.21
C ALA A 65 -7.01 4.08 0.95
N GLU A 66 -7.42 3.80 -0.28
CA GLU A 66 -8.03 2.51 -0.65
C GLU A 66 -7.02 1.35 -0.59
N LEU A 67 -5.78 1.61 -1.01
CA LEU A 67 -4.70 0.63 -0.91
C LEU A 67 -4.36 0.31 0.54
N ALA A 68 -4.31 1.34 1.40
CA ALA A 68 -4.07 1.18 2.82
C ALA A 68 -5.21 0.40 3.50
N ALA A 69 -6.47 0.76 3.22
CA ALA A 69 -7.65 0.07 3.75
C ALA A 69 -7.68 -1.41 3.34
N ALA A 70 -7.38 -1.73 2.07
CA ALA A 70 -7.30 -3.11 1.62
C ALA A 70 -6.18 -3.89 2.32
N THR A 71 -5.05 -3.23 2.59
CA THR A 71 -3.92 -3.81 3.32
C THR A 71 -4.28 -4.11 4.78
N ASP A 72 -4.96 -3.18 5.45
CA ASP A 72 -5.41 -3.35 6.83
C ASP A 72 -6.46 -4.47 6.95
N ALA A 73 -7.41 -4.54 6.02
CA ALA A 73 -8.40 -5.62 5.95
C ALA A 73 -7.76 -7.01 5.77
N LEU A 74 -6.73 -7.12 4.93
CA LEU A 74 -5.97 -8.37 4.78
C LEU A 74 -5.22 -8.76 6.07
N ARG A 75 -4.68 -7.76 6.77
CA ARG A 75 -3.99 -7.94 8.05
C ARG A 75 -4.96 -8.45 9.12
N GLU A 76 -6.18 -7.94 9.15
CA GLU A 76 -7.26 -8.37 10.04
C GLU A 76 -7.74 -9.78 9.73
N ALA A 77 -8.04 -10.08 8.46
CA ALA A 77 -8.46 -11.41 8.03
C ALA A 77 -7.43 -12.50 8.38
N SER A 78 -6.14 -12.17 8.26
CA SER A 78 -5.04 -13.07 8.63
C SER A 78 -4.99 -13.34 10.15
N ARG A 79 -5.30 -12.35 10.99
CA ARG A 79 -5.37 -12.52 12.46
C ARG A 79 -6.58 -13.36 12.86
N ASN A 80 -7.76 -13.04 12.31
CA ASN A 80 -8.99 -13.76 12.65
C ASN A 80 -8.90 -15.26 12.30
N THR A 81 -8.23 -15.60 11.19
CA THR A 81 -7.99 -17.00 10.81
C THR A 81 -7.06 -17.72 11.80
N ALA A 82 -6.06 -17.03 12.35
CA ALA A 82 -5.14 -17.60 13.34
C ALA A 82 -5.81 -17.80 14.72
N ASP A 83 -6.65 -16.85 15.13
CA ASP A 83 -7.42 -16.94 16.38
C ASP A 83 -8.47 -18.06 16.32
N ALA A 84 -9.11 -18.28 15.16
CA ALA A 84 -10.08 -19.37 14.98
C ALA A 84 -9.46 -20.77 14.93
N ALA A 85 -8.14 -20.87 14.71
CA ALA A 85 -7.39 -22.12 14.66
C ALA A 85 -6.70 -22.48 15.99
N SER A 86 -6.88 -21.65 17.03
CA SER A 86 -6.38 -21.85 18.39
C SER A 86 -7.50 -22.27 19.34
#